data_AF-A0A7E5WHB5-F1
#
_entry.id   AF-A0A7E5WHB5-F1
#
_cell.length_a   1.000
_cell.length_b   1.000
_cell.length_c   1.000
_cell.angle_alpha   90.00
_cell.angle_beta   90.00
_cell.angle_gamma   90.00
#
_symmetry.space_group_name_H-M   'P 1'
#
loop_
_entity.id
_entity.type
_entity.pdbx_description
1 polymer ?
#
loop_
_entity_poly.entity_id
_entity_poly.type
_entity_poly.pdbx_seq_one_letter_code
_entity_poly.pdbx_strand_id
1 'polypeptide(L)'
;MAGVETVFKSRGACASSSHTLNMCFVVVVLLGIPSVMSQSLSFTENDIKVLQEEVYQIKLLQTGAYNTSLKVAATIQHPDIVQLDPQTLDIPAGGGDTSYDISAHGISPGHSEIYFTVTPDGYVQKDALFLRITVMISKALNYVSYIVGWVYFAAWSVSFYPQIYTNYSRKSVVGLNFDFLALNIMGFTMYSLFNCGLYFSKAIQINYFNRFPRGLNPVQLNDVFFSTHAAFATIITITQCCIYEREGQRVSTVARSILATMFLVVIITGILSVAHVIEWLDFLYYCSYIKLFITFIKYLPQAIMNYRRKSTVGWSIGNIILDFTGGFLSIFQMVVNAYNYNDWVSFFGDFTKFGLGLFSLAFDIFFMLQHYVFYREAKEFVRVNSSDERSDASSSSDGREYVVLVQNWNADEKKYDLEAKA
;
A
#
# COMPACT_ATOMS: atom_id res chain seq x y z
N MET A 1 28.52 -1.89 83.66
CA MET A 1 28.34 -0.49 84.11
C MET A 1 27.32 0.12 83.15
N ALA A 2 26.04 0.13 83.54
CA ALA A 2 25.30 1.36 83.91
C ALA A 2 25.50 2.44 82.83
N GLY A 3 24.55 2.74 81.93
CA GLY A 3 23.10 2.86 82.11
C GLY A 3 22.78 4.35 82.32
N VAL A 4 21.97 4.91 81.41
CA VAL A 4 21.08 6.11 81.45
C VAL A 4 21.04 6.68 80.01
N GLU A 5 20.09 6.32 79.14
CA GLU A 5 18.66 6.74 79.07
C GLU A 5 18.49 8.27 78.98
N THR A 6 17.62 8.90 78.20
CA THR A 6 16.51 8.59 77.27
C THR A 6 16.19 9.95 76.59
N VAL A 7 15.50 10.07 75.44
CA VAL A 7 14.03 10.16 75.27
C VAL A 7 13.83 10.48 73.76
N PHE A 8 13.26 9.57 72.95
CA PHE A 8 11.88 9.59 72.39
C PHE A 8 11.51 10.85 71.53
N LYS A 9 10.87 10.82 70.35
CA LYS A 9 9.95 9.84 69.72
C LYS A 9 9.67 10.18 68.23
N SER A 10 9.50 9.13 67.43
CA SER A 10 8.76 8.90 66.15
C SER A 10 8.07 10.04 65.37
N ARG A 11 8.05 9.98 64.01
CA ARG A 11 7.01 9.35 63.13
C ARG A 11 7.04 9.93 61.69
N GLY A 12 6.68 9.09 60.69
CA GLY A 12 6.19 9.48 59.35
C GLY A 12 7.21 9.24 58.22
N ALA A 13 7.19 8.13 57.48
CA ALA A 13 6.24 7.70 56.45
C ALA A 13 6.35 8.44 55.09
N CYS A 14 6.81 7.66 54.09
CA CYS A 14 6.34 7.59 52.71
C CYS A 14 6.85 8.57 51.63
N ALA A 15 7.28 7.92 50.56
CA ALA A 15 6.99 8.20 49.14
C ALA A 15 7.92 9.11 48.31
N SER A 16 8.44 8.42 47.28
CA SER A 16 8.44 8.82 45.87
C SER A 16 9.71 9.43 45.30
N SER A 17 10.47 8.53 44.67
CA SER A 17 11.47 8.79 43.64
C SER A 17 10.79 9.31 42.37
N SER A 18 11.17 10.49 41.90
CA SER A 18 10.87 10.96 40.53
C SER A 18 12.18 11.26 39.79
N HIS A 19 12.52 10.34 38.89
CA HIS A 19 13.50 10.54 37.82
C HIS A 19 13.09 11.74 36.95
N THR A 20 13.97 12.72 36.80
CA THR A 20 13.89 13.74 35.75
C THR A 20 15.06 13.54 34.80
N LEU A 21 14.71 12.90 33.67
CA LEU A 21 15.54 12.70 32.49
C LEU A 21 15.65 14.05 31.77
N ASN A 22 16.80 14.73 31.89
CA ASN A 22 17.05 15.98 31.17
C ASN A 22 17.16 15.71 29.67
N MET A 23 16.11 16.07 28.92
CA MET A 23 16.16 16.22 27.47
C MET A 23 17.06 17.41 27.11
N CYS A 24 18.13 17.14 26.36
CA CYS A 24 18.86 18.16 25.63
C CYS A 24 17.97 18.72 24.51
N PHE A 25 17.22 19.78 24.80
CA PHE A 25 16.60 20.63 23.80
C PHE A 25 17.71 21.50 23.17
N VAL A 26 18.12 21.16 21.95
CA VAL A 26 18.96 22.03 21.12
C VAL A 26 18.06 23.16 20.62
N VAL A 27 18.09 24.30 21.32
CA VAL A 27 17.51 25.56 20.87
C VAL A 27 18.46 26.17 19.84
N VAL A 28 18.15 25.98 18.55
CA VAL A 28 18.80 26.73 17.46
C VAL A 28 18.28 28.17 17.53
N VAL A 29 19.11 29.06 18.07
CA VAL A 29 18.90 30.51 18.00
C VAL A 29 19.11 30.95 16.55
N LEU A 30 18.01 31.32 15.89
CA LEU A 30 17.97 32.04 14.62
C LEU A 30 18.68 33.40 14.79
N LEU A 31 19.98 33.41 14.59
CA LEU A 31 20.70 34.64 14.23
C LEU A 31 20.36 34.93 12.77
N GLY A 32 19.62 36.02 12.57
CA GLY A 32 19.36 36.61 11.26
C GLY A 32 20.67 36.99 10.57
N ILE A 33 21.24 36.02 9.85
CA ILE A 33 22.15 36.31 8.75
C ILE A 33 21.27 36.96 7.68
N PRO A 34 21.56 38.20 7.23
CA PRO A 34 20.85 38.75 6.08
C PRO A 34 21.00 37.75 4.95
N SER A 35 19.87 37.23 4.48
CA SER A 35 19.81 36.34 3.32
C SER A 35 20.66 36.97 2.22
N VAL A 36 21.81 36.37 1.93
CA VAL A 36 22.47 36.58 0.66
C VAL A 36 21.36 36.41 -0.38
N MET A 37 21.10 37.43 -1.19
CA MET A 37 20.12 37.32 -2.27
C MET A 37 20.53 36.10 -3.08
N SER A 38 19.82 34.99 -2.90
CA SER A 38 20.18 33.72 -3.51
C SER A 38 19.82 33.85 -4.98
N GLN A 39 20.83 34.10 -5.81
CA GLN A 39 20.64 34.05 -7.24
C GLN A 39 20.30 32.61 -7.60
N SER A 40 19.14 32.40 -8.21
CA SER A 40 18.70 31.04 -8.56
C SER A 40 17.91 31.04 -9.86
N LEU A 41 18.08 29.96 -10.60
CA LEU A 41 17.35 29.69 -11.83
C LEU A 41 16.55 28.41 -11.60
N SER A 42 15.23 28.47 -11.76
CA SER A 42 14.34 27.34 -11.49
C SER A 42 13.10 27.39 -12.37
N PHE A 43 12.51 26.24 -12.66
CA PHE A 43 11.20 26.18 -13.29
C PHE A 43 10.09 26.30 -12.25
N THR A 44 8.91 26.79 -12.67
CA THR A 44 7.70 26.78 -11.83
C THR A 44 7.31 25.35 -11.44
N GLU A 45 7.42 24.41 -12.40
CA GLU A 45 7.16 22.98 -12.22
C GLU A 45 8.20 22.17 -12.97
N ASN A 46 8.72 21.11 -12.34
CA ASN A 46 9.70 20.22 -12.96
C ASN A 46 9.05 19.00 -13.62
N ASP A 47 7.80 18.67 -13.30
CA ASP A 47 7.09 17.48 -13.76
C ASP A 47 5.84 17.91 -14.55
N ILE A 48 5.89 17.83 -15.88
CA ILE A 48 4.89 18.41 -16.77
C ILE A 48 4.21 17.31 -17.58
N LYS A 49 2.87 17.36 -17.66
CA LYS A 49 2.07 16.47 -18.50
C LYS A 49 1.52 17.24 -19.70
N VAL A 50 1.83 16.77 -20.91
CA VAL A 50 1.43 17.41 -22.17
C VAL A 50 0.60 16.43 -22.98
N LEU A 51 -0.43 16.92 -23.69
CA LEU A 51 -1.15 16.09 -24.65
C LEU A 51 -0.35 16.00 -25.95
N GLN A 52 -0.39 14.85 -26.62
CA GLN A 52 0.15 14.72 -27.95
C GLN A 52 -0.42 15.82 -28.87
N GLU A 53 0.45 16.42 -29.70
CA GLU A 53 0.17 17.54 -30.61
C GLU A 53 -0.23 18.87 -29.94
N GLU A 54 -0.27 18.95 -28.61
CA GLU A 54 -0.44 20.22 -27.89
C GLU A 54 0.91 20.87 -27.57
N VAL A 55 0.87 22.21 -27.45
CA VAL A 55 2.00 23.04 -27.01
C VAL A 55 1.71 23.50 -25.59
N TYR A 56 2.65 23.22 -24.68
CA TYR A 56 2.57 23.65 -23.28
C TYR A 56 3.59 24.75 -23.00
N GLN A 57 3.17 25.83 -22.34
CA GLN A 57 4.03 26.96 -22.01
C GLN A 57 4.71 26.74 -20.65
N ILE A 58 6.03 26.72 -20.66
CA ILE A 58 6.90 26.51 -19.49
C ILE A 58 7.54 27.83 -19.13
N LYS A 59 7.62 28.14 -17.83
CA LYS A 59 8.26 29.35 -17.34
C LYS A 59 9.53 29.02 -16.59
N LEU A 60 10.64 29.56 -17.09
CA LEU A 60 11.91 29.59 -16.38
C LEU A 60 11.99 30.88 -15.56
N LEU A 61 12.12 30.74 -14.24
CA LEU A 61 12.17 31.85 -13.30
C LEU A 61 13.62 32.14 -12.93
N GLN A 62 14.03 33.38 -13.15
CA GLN A 62 15.25 33.96 -12.61
C GLN A 62 14.91 34.68 -11.31
N THR A 63 15.65 34.37 -10.25
CA THR A 63 15.62 35.10 -8.98
C THR A 63 16.96 35.81 -8.80
N GLY A 64 16.92 37.13 -8.60
CA GLY A 64 18.11 37.97 -8.48
C GLY A 64 18.81 38.30 -9.80
N ALA A 65 19.80 39.18 -9.73
CA ALA A 65 20.53 39.68 -10.88
C ALA A 65 21.88 38.98 -11.05
N TYR A 66 22.15 38.51 -12.28
CA TYR A 66 23.45 37.96 -12.65
C TYR A 66 24.37 39.04 -13.19
N ASN A 67 25.65 39.01 -12.81
CA ASN A 67 26.65 39.99 -13.27
C ASN A 67 27.08 39.79 -14.73
N THR A 68 26.82 38.61 -15.28
CA THR A 68 27.16 38.23 -16.66
C THR A 68 25.94 37.67 -17.36
N SER A 69 25.87 37.81 -18.68
CA SER A 69 24.83 37.16 -19.48
C SER A 69 25.02 35.64 -19.42
N LEU A 70 23.96 34.90 -19.13
CA LEU A 70 23.97 33.45 -19.08
C LEU A 70 23.29 32.88 -20.32
N LYS A 71 23.91 31.86 -20.92
CA LYS A 71 23.30 31.08 -21.99
C LYS A 71 22.79 29.77 -21.42
N VAL A 72 21.49 29.54 -21.51
CA VAL A 72 20.82 28.33 -21.03
C VAL A 72 20.46 27.47 -22.23
N ALA A 73 21.08 26.29 -22.36
CA ALA A 73 20.84 25.37 -23.47
C ALA A 73 20.20 24.07 -22.99
N ALA A 74 19.08 23.69 -23.60
CA ALA A 74 18.35 22.47 -23.31
C ALA A 74 18.96 21.26 -24.02
N THR A 75 19.22 20.20 -23.27
CA THR A 75 19.60 18.87 -23.77
C THR A 75 18.43 17.93 -23.55
N ILE A 76 17.76 17.55 -24.63
CA ILE A 76 16.56 16.70 -24.61
C ILE A 76 16.98 15.25 -24.80
N GLN A 77 16.61 14.37 -23.86
CA GLN A 77 16.96 12.95 -23.92
C GLN A 77 16.27 12.22 -25.07
N HIS A 78 14.98 12.51 -25.28
CA HIS A 78 14.15 11.91 -26.34
C HIS A 78 13.43 12.98 -27.17
N PRO A 79 14.08 13.51 -28.23
CA PRO A 79 13.51 14.52 -29.13
C PRO A 79 12.34 14.01 -29.98
N ASP A 80 12.15 12.69 -30.05
CA ASP A 80 11.00 12.01 -30.67
C ASP A 80 9.73 12.14 -29.83
N ILE A 81 9.85 12.39 -28.52
CA ILE A 81 8.74 12.54 -27.58
C ILE A 81 8.37 14.01 -27.40
N VAL A 82 9.36 14.89 -27.20
CA VAL A 82 9.13 16.32 -26.94
C VAL A 82 10.19 17.20 -27.60
N GLN A 83 9.79 18.36 -28.07
CA GLN A 83 10.69 19.42 -28.55
C GLN A 83 10.43 20.72 -27.81
N LEU A 84 11.49 21.51 -27.55
CA LEU A 84 11.39 22.82 -26.93
C LEU A 84 11.64 23.94 -27.96
N ASP A 85 10.91 25.04 -27.83
CA ASP A 85 11.11 26.27 -28.58
C ASP A 85 10.99 27.50 -27.65
N PRO A 86 12.08 28.26 -27.42
CA PRO A 86 13.42 28.06 -27.96
C PRO A 86 14.19 26.97 -27.19
N GLN A 87 15.09 26.24 -27.87
CA GLN A 87 16.00 25.27 -27.23
C GLN A 87 17.16 25.95 -26.47
N THR A 88 17.47 27.18 -26.84
CA THR A 88 18.52 27.98 -26.20
C THR A 88 17.94 29.33 -25.82
N LEU A 89 18.19 29.75 -24.60
CA LEU A 89 17.73 31.02 -24.05
C LEU A 89 18.93 31.84 -23.56
N ASP A 90 18.96 33.10 -23.96
CA ASP A 90 19.96 34.07 -23.50
C ASP A 90 19.35 34.94 -22.38
N ILE A 91 19.92 34.81 -21.19
CA ILE A 91 19.58 35.62 -20.01
C ILE A 91 20.57 36.79 -19.96
N PRO A 92 20.12 38.05 -20.10
CA PRO A 92 21.00 39.22 -20.11
C PRO A 92 21.71 39.43 -18.75
N ALA A 93 22.85 40.12 -18.80
CA ALA A 93 23.54 40.60 -17.60
C ALA A 93 22.72 41.72 -16.94
N GLY A 94 22.49 41.62 -15.63
CA GLY A 94 21.56 42.47 -14.92
C GLY A 94 20.10 42.14 -15.24
N GLY A 95 19.20 42.54 -14.34
CA GLY A 95 17.79 42.14 -14.36
C GLY A 95 17.41 41.58 -13.01
N GLY A 96 16.31 42.07 -12.43
CA GLY A 96 15.77 41.51 -11.19
C GLY A 96 15.07 40.18 -11.45
N ASP A 97 14.03 39.92 -10.68
CA ASP A 97 13.24 38.71 -10.87
C ASP A 97 12.48 38.77 -12.21
N THR A 98 12.79 37.86 -13.12
CA THR A 98 12.24 37.79 -14.49
C THR A 98 11.82 36.37 -14.84
N SER A 99 10.87 36.24 -15.78
CA SER A 99 10.41 34.95 -16.29
C SER A 99 10.61 34.85 -17.80
N TYR A 100 11.08 33.70 -18.26
CA TYR A 100 11.27 33.39 -19.67
C TYR A 100 10.35 32.26 -20.09
N ASP A 101 9.61 32.45 -21.18
CA ASP A 101 8.67 31.47 -21.71
C ASP A 101 9.38 30.50 -22.67
N ILE A 102 9.15 29.21 -22.49
CA ILE A 102 9.65 28.10 -23.31
C ILE A 102 8.44 27.24 -23.71
N SER A 103 8.24 27.05 -24.99
CA SER A 103 7.17 26.21 -25.53
C SER A 103 7.63 24.76 -25.61
N ALA A 104 6.90 23.83 -24.98
CA ALA A 104 7.12 22.40 -25.10
C ALA A 104 6.07 21.76 -26.01
N HIS A 105 6.52 21.15 -27.10
CA HIS A 105 5.71 20.50 -28.12
C HIS A 105 5.69 18.98 -27.87
N GLY A 106 4.53 18.41 -27.53
CA GLY A 106 4.37 16.97 -27.38
C GLY A 106 4.24 16.28 -28.74
N ILE A 107 5.21 15.47 -29.14
CA ILE A 107 5.25 14.83 -30.47
C ILE A 107 4.68 13.43 -30.42
N SER A 108 5.23 12.59 -29.53
CA SER A 108 4.79 11.22 -29.36
C SER A 108 4.62 10.88 -27.88
N PRO A 109 3.72 9.94 -27.53
CA PRO A 109 3.48 9.57 -26.13
C PRO A 109 4.70 8.92 -25.51
N GLY A 110 4.98 9.27 -24.26
CA GLY A 110 6.10 8.73 -23.52
C GLY A 110 6.65 9.70 -22.48
N HIS A 111 7.83 9.39 -21.97
CA HIS A 111 8.54 10.17 -20.98
C HIS A 111 9.88 10.67 -21.55
N SER A 112 10.21 11.94 -21.30
CA SER A 112 11.49 12.53 -21.71
C SER A 112 11.99 13.49 -20.63
N GLU A 113 13.23 13.28 -20.20
CA GLU A 113 13.93 14.21 -19.33
C GLU A 113 14.72 15.24 -20.16
N ILE A 114 14.73 16.48 -19.69
CA ILE A 114 15.41 17.59 -20.32
C ILE A 114 16.33 18.22 -19.29
N TYR A 115 17.62 18.27 -19.61
CA TYR A 115 18.65 18.84 -18.75
C TYR A 115 19.09 20.18 -19.33
N PHE A 116 19.26 21.19 -18.48
CA PHE A 116 19.66 22.51 -18.93
C PHE A 116 21.09 22.80 -18.50
N THR A 117 21.92 23.13 -19.47
CA THR A 117 23.31 23.54 -19.25
C THR A 117 23.39 25.07 -19.27
N VAL A 118 24.09 25.64 -18.30
CA VAL A 118 24.24 27.10 -18.15
C VAL A 118 25.69 27.47 -18.38
N THR A 119 25.93 28.38 -19.31
CA THR A 119 27.27 28.87 -19.67
C THR A 119 27.34 30.38 -19.40
N PRO A 120 28.37 30.90 -18.68
CA PRO A 120 29.55 30.21 -18.12
C PRO A 120 29.26 29.31 -16.91
N ASP A 121 30.10 28.27 -16.71
CA ASP A 121 30.02 27.37 -15.55
C ASP A 121 30.22 28.13 -14.22
N GLY A 122 29.51 27.71 -13.16
CA GLY A 122 29.72 28.22 -11.78
C GLY A 122 28.56 29.00 -11.18
N TYR A 123 27.53 29.34 -11.98
CA TYR A 123 26.33 30.05 -11.50
C TYR A 123 25.19 29.12 -11.08
N VAL A 124 25.13 27.92 -11.65
CA VAL A 124 24.12 26.89 -11.34
C VAL A 124 24.85 25.55 -11.21
N GLN A 125 24.49 24.74 -10.21
CA GLN A 125 25.02 23.39 -10.09
C GLN A 125 24.63 22.59 -11.35
N LYS A 126 25.61 21.84 -11.89
CA LYS A 126 25.32 20.87 -12.96
C LYS A 126 24.23 19.92 -12.45
N ASP A 127 23.21 19.71 -13.27
CA ASP A 127 22.05 18.84 -13.01
C ASP A 127 20.98 19.39 -12.04
N ALA A 128 21.10 20.64 -11.55
CA ALA A 128 20.04 21.25 -10.73
C ALA A 128 18.83 21.72 -11.54
N LEU A 129 19.01 21.99 -12.84
CA LEU A 129 17.98 22.51 -13.73
C LEU A 129 17.53 21.42 -14.71
N PHE A 130 16.40 20.80 -14.42
CA PHE A 130 15.83 19.72 -15.23
C PHE A 130 14.31 19.86 -15.36
N LEU A 131 13.76 19.31 -16.44
CA LEU A 131 12.33 19.12 -16.66
C LEU A 131 12.08 17.66 -17.02
N ARG A 132 10.97 17.12 -16.51
CA ARG A 132 10.46 15.79 -16.82
C ARG A 132 9.13 15.98 -17.51
N ILE A 133 9.12 15.78 -18.82
CA ILE A 133 7.91 15.97 -19.64
C ILE A 133 7.36 14.60 -20.01
N THR A 134 6.09 14.40 -19.66
CA THR A 134 5.34 13.20 -20.02
C THR A 134 4.26 13.56 -21.02
N VAL A 135 4.32 12.95 -22.20
CA VAL A 135 3.35 13.16 -23.27
C VAL A 135 2.33 12.02 -23.25
N MET A 136 1.03 12.35 -23.24
CA MET A 136 -0.07 11.39 -23.25
C MET A 136 -0.87 11.44 -24.55
N ILE A 137 -1.50 10.33 -24.92
CA ILE A 137 -2.42 10.25 -26.06
C ILE A 137 -3.73 10.97 -25.76
N SER A 138 -4.31 10.75 -24.57
CA SER A 138 -5.65 11.22 -24.23
C SER A 138 -5.79 11.66 -22.77
N LYS A 139 -6.35 12.87 -22.59
CA LYS A 139 -6.80 13.37 -21.28
C LYS A 139 -7.88 12.46 -20.67
N ALA A 140 -8.77 11.92 -21.50
CA ALA A 140 -9.85 11.04 -21.05
C ALA A 140 -9.30 9.73 -20.47
N LEU A 141 -8.33 9.10 -21.12
CA LEU A 141 -7.70 7.87 -20.62
C LEU A 141 -6.94 8.12 -19.31
N ASN A 142 -6.29 9.28 -19.16
CA ASN A 142 -5.66 9.68 -17.90
C ASN A 142 -6.70 9.82 -16.77
N TYR A 143 -7.88 10.42 -17.03
CA TYR A 143 -8.97 10.48 -16.06
C TYR A 143 -9.54 9.10 -15.73
N VAL A 144 -9.72 8.23 -16.73
CA VAL A 144 -10.18 6.85 -16.52
C VAL A 144 -9.20 6.11 -15.61
N SER A 145 -7.89 6.18 -15.89
CA SER A 145 -6.85 5.57 -15.06
C SER A 145 -6.92 6.07 -13.61
N TYR A 146 -7.03 7.39 -13.42
CA TYR A 146 -7.16 8.00 -12.10
C TYR A 146 -8.40 7.50 -11.34
N ILE A 147 -9.58 7.50 -11.99
CA ILE A 147 -10.84 7.07 -11.37
C ILE A 147 -10.79 5.58 -11.03
N VAL A 148 -10.39 4.74 -11.99
CA VAL A 148 -10.25 3.29 -11.81
C VAL A 148 -9.33 2.99 -10.62
N GLY A 149 -8.25 3.77 -10.49
CA GLY A 149 -7.31 3.63 -9.39
C GLY A 149 -7.90 3.81 -8.01
N TRP A 150 -8.73 4.84 -7.83
CA TRP A 150 -9.43 5.07 -6.58
C TRP A 150 -10.57 4.07 -6.34
N VAL A 151 -11.22 3.59 -7.40
CA VAL A 151 -12.26 2.56 -7.29
C VAL A 151 -11.69 1.24 -6.81
N TYR A 152 -10.55 0.76 -7.35
CA TYR A 152 -9.97 -0.48 -6.83
C TYR A 152 -9.44 -0.32 -5.42
N PHE A 153 -8.85 0.84 -5.10
CA PHE A 153 -8.43 1.15 -3.74
C PHE A 153 -9.60 1.01 -2.77
N ALA A 154 -10.76 1.58 -3.12
CA ALA A 154 -11.96 1.47 -2.31
C ALA A 154 -12.46 0.01 -2.21
N ALA A 155 -12.52 -0.72 -3.34
CA ALA A 155 -12.96 -2.11 -3.37
C ALA A 155 -12.11 -2.99 -2.43
N TRP A 156 -10.79 -2.90 -2.53
CA TRP A 156 -9.90 -3.64 -1.64
C TRP A 156 -9.96 -3.13 -0.19
N SER A 157 -10.06 -1.82 0.04
CA SER A 157 -10.10 -1.25 1.39
C SER A 157 -11.34 -1.70 2.18
N VAL A 158 -12.50 -1.71 1.53
CA VAL A 158 -13.76 -2.15 2.15
C VAL A 158 -13.65 -3.59 2.68
N SER A 159 -12.87 -4.45 2.01
CA SER A 159 -12.73 -5.86 2.41
C SER A 159 -12.12 -6.08 3.80
N PHE A 160 -11.37 -5.11 4.35
CA PHE A 160 -10.74 -5.23 5.67
C PHE A 160 -11.71 -4.99 6.83
N TYR A 161 -12.70 -4.13 6.64
CA TYR A 161 -13.58 -3.66 7.72
C TYR A 161 -14.53 -4.71 8.30
N PRO A 162 -15.13 -5.64 7.52
CA PRO A 162 -16.00 -6.67 8.06
C PRO A 162 -15.36 -7.49 9.19
N GLN A 163 -14.07 -7.85 9.04
CA GLN A 163 -13.36 -8.60 10.07
C GLN A 163 -13.10 -7.74 11.31
N ILE A 164 -12.64 -6.50 11.12
CA ILE A 164 -12.40 -5.54 12.21
C ILE A 164 -13.69 -5.32 13.01
N TYR A 165 -14.81 -5.13 12.32
CA TYR A 165 -16.12 -4.94 12.94
C TYR A 165 -16.59 -6.19 13.69
N THR A 166 -16.45 -7.37 13.08
CA THR A 166 -16.87 -8.63 13.72
C THR A 166 -16.10 -8.89 15.01
N ASN A 167 -14.77 -8.66 15.00
CA ASN A 167 -13.94 -8.77 16.19
C ASN A 167 -14.37 -7.76 17.27
N TYR A 168 -14.65 -6.51 16.88
CA TYR A 168 -15.11 -5.46 17.79
C TYR A 168 -16.46 -5.78 18.43
N SER A 169 -17.41 -6.31 17.65
CA SER A 169 -18.76 -6.63 18.10
C SER A 169 -18.79 -7.87 18.99
N ARG A 170 -18.04 -8.92 18.63
CA ARG A 170 -17.97 -10.17 19.41
C ARG A 170 -17.05 -10.07 20.63
N LYS A 171 -16.17 -9.07 20.69
CA LYS A 171 -15.08 -8.98 21.70
C LYS A 171 -14.24 -10.26 21.79
N SER A 172 -14.15 -10.98 20.67
CA SER A 172 -13.47 -12.27 20.53
C SER A 172 -12.86 -12.36 19.14
N VAL A 173 -11.64 -12.89 19.07
CA VAL A 173 -10.94 -13.20 17.81
C VAL A 173 -10.90 -14.70 17.52
N VAL A 174 -11.67 -15.50 18.27
CA VAL A 174 -11.78 -16.95 18.08
C VAL A 174 -12.30 -17.25 16.67
N GLY A 175 -11.50 -18.03 15.93
CA GLY A 175 -11.73 -18.38 14.52
C GLY A 175 -10.90 -17.55 13.53
N LEU A 176 -10.24 -16.46 13.96
CA LEU A 176 -9.29 -15.73 13.13
C LEU A 176 -7.97 -16.50 13.03
N ASN A 177 -7.46 -16.69 11.82
CA ASN A 177 -6.17 -17.34 11.61
C ASN A 177 -5.00 -16.38 11.87
N PHE A 178 -4.21 -16.62 12.91
CA PHE A 178 -3.08 -15.77 13.28
C PHE A 178 -1.91 -15.85 12.28
N ASP A 179 -1.74 -16.97 11.57
CA ASP A 179 -0.74 -17.09 10.50
C ASP A 179 -1.05 -16.15 9.35
N PHE A 180 -2.32 -16.11 8.95
CA PHE A 180 -2.80 -15.20 7.91
C PHE A 180 -2.54 -13.74 8.29
N LEU A 181 -2.82 -13.38 9.54
CA LEU A 181 -2.60 -12.02 10.03
C LEU A 181 -1.10 -11.65 10.09
N ALA A 182 -0.26 -12.56 10.59
CA ALA A 182 1.19 -12.36 10.69
C ALA A 182 1.87 -12.25 9.31
N LEU A 183 1.44 -13.07 8.33
CA LEU A 183 1.89 -12.96 6.95
C LEU A 183 1.43 -11.65 6.30
N ASN A 184 0.16 -11.25 6.51
CA ASN A 184 -0.37 -10.02 5.94
C ASN A 184 0.35 -8.77 6.44
N ILE A 185 0.68 -8.67 7.73
CA ILE A 185 1.38 -7.48 8.23
C ILE A 185 2.79 -7.37 7.62
N MET A 186 3.51 -8.48 7.50
CA MET A 186 4.81 -8.51 6.81
C MET A 186 4.64 -8.04 5.36
N GLY A 187 3.69 -8.64 4.64
CA GLY A 187 3.45 -8.31 3.23
C GLY A 187 3.07 -6.84 3.03
N PHE A 188 2.05 -6.34 3.73
CA PHE A 188 1.58 -4.96 3.55
C PHE A 188 2.63 -3.93 4.00
N THR A 189 3.45 -4.24 5.02
CA THR A 189 4.57 -3.37 5.40
C THR A 189 5.61 -3.30 4.29
N MET A 190 6.03 -4.44 3.74
CA MET A 190 7.01 -4.47 2.64
C MET A 190 6.48 -3.78 1.37
N TYR A 191 5.20 -3.95 1.06
CA TYR A 191 4.60 -3.28 -0.09
C TYR A 191 4.45 -1.77 0.13
N SER A 192 4.15 -1.35 1.36
CA SER A 192 4.15 0.07 1.73
C SER A 192 5.55 0.68 1.61
N LEU A 193 6.59 -0.03 2.04
CA LEU A 193 7.98 0.42 1.87
C LEU A 193 8.33 0.62 0.39
N PHE A 194 7.98 -0.35 -0.47
CA PHE A 194 8.19 -0.25 -1.91
C PHE A 194 7.44 0.96 -2.52
N ASN A 195 6.13 1.05 -2.29
CA ASN A 195 5.31 2.12 -2.87
C ASN A 195 5.71 3.49 -2.35
N CYS A 196 5.86 3.68 -1.04
CA CYS A 196 6.30 4.94 -0.46
C CYS A 196 7.71 5.31 -0.92
N GLY A 197 8.63 4.34 -0.98
CA GLY A 197 10.01 4.55 -1.40
C GLY A 197 10.08 5.04 -2.85
N LEU A 198 9.45 4.31 -3.78
CA LEU A 198 9.46 4.66 -5.20
C LEU A 198 8.63 5.92 -5.52
N TYR A 199 7.57 6.20 -4.75
CA TYR A 199 6.72 7.37 -4.97
C TYR A 199 7.28 8.67 -4.37
N PHE A 200 7.86 8.65 -3.16
CA PHE A 200 8.31 9.87 -2.48
C PHE A 200 9.81 10.15 -2.61
N SER A 201 10.66 9.14 -2.75
CA SER A 201 12.12 9.35 -2.75
C SER A 201 12.63 9.67 -4.14
N LYS A 202 13.08 10.92 -4.33
CA LYS A 202 13.72 11.37 -5.58
C LYS A 202 14.97 10.55 -5.91
N ALA A 203 15.77 10.17 -4.92
CA ALA A 203 16.97 9.36 -5.14
C ALA A 203 16.62 7.98 -5.72
N ILE A 204 15.55 7.34 -5.22
CA ILE A 204 15.10 6.04 -5.73
C ILE A 204 14.48 6.20 -7.13
N GLN A 205 13.75 7.28 -7.38
CA GLN A 205 13.23 7.59 -8.70
C GLN A 205 14.34 7.78 -9.73
N ILE A 206 15.41 8.49 -9.37
CA ILE A 206 16.59 8.66 -10.25
C ILE A 206 17.18 7.28 -10.60
N ASN A 207 17.38 6.40 -9.61
CA ASN A 207 17.85 5.04 -9.89
C ASN A 207 16.90 4.27 -10.81
N TYR A 208 15.59 4.44 -10.64
CA TYR A 208 14.58 3.80 -11.49
C TYR A 208 14.65 4.33 -12.93
N PHE A 209 14.70 5.65 -13.14
CA PHE A 209 14.78 6.25 -14.47
C PHE A 209 16.14 6.00 -15.14
N ASN A 210 17.23 5.86 -14.37
CA ASN A 210 18.52 5.40 -14.91
C ASN A 210 18.42 3.97 -15.48
N ARG A 211 17.63 3.10 -14.84
CA ARG A 211 17.40 1.72 -15.30
C ARG A 211 16.36 1.64 -16.43
N PHE A 212 15.37 2.52 -16.40
CA PHE A 212 14.27 2.61 -17.36
C PHE A 212 14.14 4.04 -17.89
N PRO A 213 15.03 4.50 -18.80
CA PRO A 213 15.09 5.90 -19.24
C PRO A 213 13.80 6.43 -19.89
N ARG A 214 13.01 5.53 -20.49
CA ARG A 214 11.72 5.84 -21.12
C ARG A 214 10.52 5.51 -20.24
N GLY A 215 10.77 4.92 -19.08
CA GLY A 215 9.73 4.42 -18.19
C GLY A 215 9.13 5.56 -17.38
N LEU A 216 7.84 5.48 -17.12
CA LEU A 216 7.16 6.26 -16.10
C LEU A 216 7.30 5.62 -14.73
N ASN A 217 7.15 6.42 -13.68
CA ASN A 217 7.03 5.86 -12.33
C ASN A 217 5.79 4.95 -12.30
N PRO A 218 5.96 3.64 -12.07
CA PRO A 218 4.87 2.69 -12.18
C PRO A 218 3.94 2.74 -10.96
N VAL A 219 4.40 3.32 -9.85
CA VAL A 219 3.63 3.48 -8.61
C VAL A 219 2.82 4.77 -8.66
N GLN A 220 1.52 4.65 -8.43
CA GLN A 220 0.62 5.78 -8.30
C GLN A 220 0.22 6.05 -6.85
N LEU A 221 -0.35 7.23 -6.60
CA LEU A 221 -0.71 7.64 -5.25
C LEU A 221 -1.72 6.68 -4.59
N ASN A 222 -2.68 6.18 -5.36
CA ASN A 222 -3.65 5.21 -4.87
C ASN A 222 -3.01 3.86 -4.47
N ASP A 223 -1.86 3.48 -5.03
CA ASP A 223 -1.08 2.30 -4.58
C ASP A 223 -0.45 2.53 -3.20
N VAL A 224 0.08 3.74 -2.98
CA VAL A 224 0.60 4.17 -1.68
C VAL A 224 -0.50 4.14 -0.64
N PHE A 225 -1.66 4.73 -0.92
CA PHE A 225 -2.82 4.70 -0.02
C PHE A 225 -3.31 3.28 0.24
N PHE A 226 -3.43 2.44 -0.79
CA PHE A 226 -3.85 1.05 -0.62
C PHE A 226 -2.92 0.28 0.33
N SER A 227 -1.63 0.28 0.03
CA SER A 227 -0.65 -0.51 0.78
C SER A 227 -0.53 -0.06 2.24
N THR A 228 -0.48 1.25 2.49
CA THR A 228 -0.40 1.83 3.83
C THR A 228 -1.70 1.63 4.62
N HIS A 229 -2.86 1.81 3.98
CA HIS A 229 -4.15 1.55 4.61
C HIS A 229 -4.30 0.08 5.00
N ALA A 230 -3.92 -0.85 4.13
CA ALA A 230 -3.98 -2.27 4.41
C ALA A 230 -3.04 -2.68 5.56
N ALA A 231 -1.84 -2.10 5.63
CA ALA A 231 -0.93 -2.28 6.77
C ALA A 231 -1.58 -1.77 8.07
N PHE A 232 -2.16 -0.58 8.06
CA PHE A 232 -2.85 0.02 9.20
C PHE A 232 -4.06 -0.81 9.67
N ALA A 233 -4.94 -1.23 8.76
CA ALA A 233 -6.08 -2.09 9.05
C ALA A 233 -5.65 -3.43 9.65
N THR A 234 -4.51 -3.97 9.19
CA THR A 234 -3.91 -5.18 9.75
C THR A 234 -3.39 -4.94 11.17
N ILE A 235 -2.75 -3.80 11.45
CA ILE A 235 -2.31 -3.42 12.81
C ILE A 235 -3.51 -3.29 13.76
N ILE A 236 -4.63 -2.71 13.31
CA ILE A 236 -5.87 -2.66 14.11
C ILE A 236 -6.31 -4.09 14.47
N THR A 237 -6.32 -4.99 13.49
CA THR A 237 -6.73 -6.38 13.71
C THR A 237 -5.77 -7.11 14.67
N ILE A 238 -4.46 -6.88 14.55
CA ILE A 238 -3.45 -7.41 15.49
C ILE A 238 -3.68 -6.87 16.91
N THR A 239 -4.00 -5.58 17.02
CA THR A 239 -4.31 -4.95 18.31
C THR A 239 -5.55 -5.60 18.94
N GLN A 240 -6.58 -5.89 18.15
CA GLN A 240 -7.74 -6.65 18.62
C GLN A 240 -7.35 -8.06 19.10
N CYS A 241 -6.43 -8.75 18.43
CA CYS A 241 -5.93 -10.06 18.89
C CYS A 241 -5.14 -10.01 20.20
N CYS A 242 -4.60 -8.85 20.57
CA CYS A 242 -3.92 -8.64 21.85
C CYS A 242 -4.90 -8.34 23.00
N ILE A 243 -6.06 -7.75 22.69
CA ILE A 243 -7.03 -7.25 23.68
C ILE A 243 -8.17 -8.25 23.93
N TYR A 244 -8.65 -8.92 22.88
CA TYR A 244 -9.85 -9.77 22.93
C TYR A 244 -9.54 -11.24 23.21
N GLU A 245 -10.58 -11.98 23.56
CA GLU A 245 -10.50 -13.42 23.84
C GLU A 245 -10.00 -14.17 22.60
N ARG A 246 -8.98 -15.01 22.79
CA ARG A 246 -8.24 -15.69 21.71
C ARG A 246 -8.04 -17.18 21.94
N GLU A 247 -8.58 -17.76 23.02
CA GLU A 247 -8.55 -19.21 23.31
C GLU A 247 -7.18 -19.89 23.11
N GLY A 248 -6.08 -19.17 23.40
CA GLY A 248 -4.73 -19.69 23.25
C GLY A 248 -4.23 -19.86 21.81
N GLN A 249 -4.93 -19.34 20.79
CA GLN A 249 -4.48 -19.32 19.40
C GLN A 249 -3.10 -18.64 19.29
N ARG A 250 -2.21 -19.24 18.49
CA ARG A 250 -0.84 -18.77 18.26
C ARG A 250 -0.46 -18.92 16.80
N VAL A 251 0.53 -18.14 16.37
CA VAL A 251 1.15 -18.30 15.05
C VAL A 251 1.90 -19.64 15.01
N SER A 252 1.63 -20.45 13.99
CA SER A 252 2.21 -21.76 13.79
C SER A 252 3.73 -21.69 13.63
N THR A 253 4.42 -22.79 13.95
CA THR A 253 5.88 -22.88 13.78
C THR A 253 6.30 -22.72 12.33
N VAL A 254 5.48 -23.18 11.37
CA VAL A 254 5.72 -23.04 9.94
C VAL A 254 5.59 -21.58 9.50
N ALA A 255 4.54 -20.88 9.92
CA ALA A 255 4.41 -19.45 9.61
C ALA A 255 5.54 -18.63 10.24
N ARG A 256 5.93 -18.95 11.49
CA ARG A 256 7.09 -18.32 12.15
C ARG A 256 8.40 -18.55 11.40
N SER A 257 8.66 -19.76 10.89
CA SER A 257 9.88 -20.03 10.12
C SER A 257 9.88 -19.29 8.78
N ILE A 258 8.75 -19.25 8.07
CA ILE A 258 8.60 -18.48 6.83
C ILE A 258 8.86 -16.99 7.08
N LEU A 259 8.23 -16.42 8.13
CA LEU A 259 8.43 -15.02 8.52
C LEU A 259 9.87 -14.73 8.92
N ALA A 260 10.52 -15.62 9.67
CA ALA A 260 11.92 -15.48 10.05
C ALA A 260 12.84 -15.46 8.82
N THR A 261 12.61 -16.33 7.85
CA THR A 261 13.35 -16.34 6.59
C THR A 261 13.15 -15.05 5.80
N MET A 262 11.91 -14.57 5.67
CA MET A 262 11.62 -13.30 4.99
C MET A 262 12.28 -12.11 5.70
N PHE A 263 12.20 -12.08 7.02
CA PHE A 263 12.84 -11.04 7.81
C PHE A 263 14.36 -11.05 7.65
N LEU A 264 14.97 -12.24 7.63
CA LEU A 264 16.40 -12.40 7.35
C LEU A 264 16.78 -11.86 5.96
N VAL A 265 15.98 -12.16 4.93
CA VAL A 265 16.19 -11.60 3.58
C VAL A 265 16.16 -10.07 3.62
N VAL A 266 15.17 -9.47 4.27
CA VAL A 266 15.07 -8.00 4.41
C VAL A 266 16.27 -7.41 5.14
N ILE A 267 16.74 -8.04 6.21
CA ILE A 267 17.91 -7.56 6.95
C ILE A 267 19.17 -7.66 6.09
N ILE A 268 19.40 -8.80 5.41
CA ILE A 268 20.58 -8.98 4.55
C ILE A 268 20.57 -7.96 3.41
N THR A 269 19.46 -7.85 2.67
CA THR A 269 19.38 -6.91 1.54
C THR A 269 19.47 -5.47 2.01
N GLY A 270 18.88 -5.13 3.16
CA GLY A 270 19.01 -3.80 3.76
C GLY A 270 20.46 -3.47 4.14
N ILE A 271 21.21 -4.41 4.72
CA ILE A 271 22.64 -4.23 5.01
C ILE A 271 23.45 -4.04 3.72
N LEU A 272 23.16 -4.82 2.68
CA LEU A 272 23.83 -4.69 1.39
C LEU A 272 23.56 -3.32 0.73
N SER A 273 22.35 -2.78 0.88
CA SER A 273 22.03 -1.42 0.40
C SER A 273 22.77 -0.34 1.19
N VAL A 274 22.85 -0.47 2.52
CA VAL A 274 23.61 0.46 3.36
C VAL A 274 25.12 0.40 3.05
N ALA A 275 25.64 -0.79 2.74
CA ALA A 275 27.02 -1.00 2.33
C ALA A 275 27.29 -0.60 0.87
N HIS A 276 26.30 -0.05 0.15
CA HIS A 276 26.38 0.33 -1.26
C HIS A 276 26.77 -0.82 -2.22
N VAL A 277 26.49 -2.07 -1.83
CA VAL A 277 26.70 -3.24 -2.69
C VAL A 277 25.56 -3.40 -3.69
N ILE A 278 24.35 -3.08 -3.26
CA ILE A 278 23.15 -3.01 -4.12
C ILE A 278 22.49 -1.64 -3.96
N GLU A 279 21.67 -1.24 -4.94
CA GLU A 279 20.95 0.02 -4.83
C GLU A 279 19.76 -0.10 -3.86
N TRP A 280 19.32 1.04 -3.32
CA TRP A 280 18.08 1.09 -2.52
C TRP A 280 16.86 0.64 -3.33
N LEU A 281 16.86 0.86 -4.65
CA LEU A 281 15.81 0.38 -5.53
C LEU A 281 15.73 -1.16 -5.54
N ASP A 282 16.86 -1.86 -5.57
CA ASP A 282 16.89 -3.33 -5.54
C ASP A 282 16.35 -3.86 -4.21
N PHE A 283 16.70 -3.24 -3.08
CA PHE A 283 16.12 -3.58 -1.78
C PHE A 283 14.60 -3.45 -1.77
N LEU A 284 14.06 -2.38 -2.35
CA LEU A 284 12.61 -2.19 -2.45
C LEU A 284 11.95 -3.23 -3.35
N TYR A 285 12.59 -3.63 -4.45
CA TYR A 285 12.11 -4.75 -5.26
C TYR A 285 12.09 -6.08 -4.49
N TYR A 286 13.11 -6.38 -3.67
CA TYR A 286 13.07 -7.54 -2.79
C TYR A 286 11.89 -7.48 -1.80
N CYS A 287 11.61 -6.29 -1.23
CA CYS A 287 10.43 -6.08 -0.38
C CYS A 287 9.12 -6.35 -1.15
N SER A 288 8.99 -5.84 -2.36
CA SER A 288 7.79 -6.03 -3.18
C SER A 288 7.60 -7.51 -3.57
N TYR A 289 8.68 -8.24 -3.86
CA TYR A 289 8.62 -9.69 -4.13
C TYR A 289 8.24 -10.52 -2.91
N ILE A 290 8.66 -10.13 -1.70
CA ILE A 290 8.18 -10.76 -0.46
C ILE A 290 6.66 -10.62 -0.35
N LYS A 291 6.12 -9.42 -0.62
CA LYS A 291 4.66 -9.22 -0.67
C LYS A 291 4.00 -10.15 -1.68
N LEU A 292 4.55 -10.23 -2.90
CA LEU A 292 3.99 -11.06 -3.96
C LEU A 292 3.97 -12.53 -3.56
N PHE A 293 5.06 -13.04 -3.00
CA PHE A 293 5.16 -14.42 -2.51
C PHE A 293 4.17 -14.69 -1.37
N ILE A 294 4.01 -13.77 -0.42
CA ILE A 294 3.00 -13.89 0.65
C ILE A 294 1.59 -14.02 0.06
N THR A 295 1.27 -13.20 -0.96
CA THR A 295 -0.02 -13.26 -1.65
C THR A 295 -0.23 -14.63 -2.33
N PHE A 296 0.82 -15.24 -2.89
CA PHE A 296 0.71 -16.56 -3.48
C PHE A 296 0.45 -17.66 -2.43
N ILE A 297 1.23 -17.68 -1.33
CA ILE A 297 1.12 -18.77 -0.33
C ILE A 297 -0.16 -18.70 0.49
N LYS A 298 -0.75 -17.51 0.71
CA LYS A 298 -1.93 -17.36 1.59
C LYS A 298 -3.20 -17.99 1.01
N TYR A 299 -3.34 -18.02 -0.31
CA TYR A 299 -4.55 -18.54 -0.96
C TYR A 299 -4.57 -20.07 -1.04
N LEU A 300 -3.39 -20.70 -1.07
CA LEU A 300 -3.25 -22.14 -1.26
C LEU A 300 -3.92 -22.99 -0.15
N PRO A 301 -3.75 -22.69 1.16
CA PRO A 301 -4.45 -23.43 2.22
C PRO A 301 -5.97 -23.39 2.08
N GLN A 302 -6.54 -22.25 1.71
CA GLN A 302 -7.98 -22.09 1.54
C GLN A 302 -8.49 -22.92 0.35
N ALA A 303 -7.78 -22.87 -0.78
CA ALA A 303 -8.09 -23.66 -1.96
C ALA A 303 -8.12 -25.17 -1.67
N ILE A 304 -7.12 -25.66 -0.93
CA ILE A 304 -7.02 -27.06 -0.51
C ILE A 304 -8.12 -27.41 0.50
N MET A 305 -8.40 -26.55 1.46
CA MET A 305 -9.42 -26.80 2.48
C MET A 305 -10.82 -26.90 1.86
N ASN A 306 -11.18 -25.98 0.96
CA ASN A 306 -12.42 -26.04 0.20
C ASN A 306 -12.51 -27.34 -0.60
N TYR A 307 -11.41 -27.74 -1.25
CA TYR A 307 -11.37 -28.98 -2.03
C TYR A 307 -11.52 -30.24 -1.16
N ARG A 308 -10.93 -30.26 0.04
CA ARG A 308 -11.03 -31.40 0.98
C ARG A 308 -12.41 -31.49 1.62
N ARG A 309 -12.99 -30.36 2.01
CA ARG A 309 -14.31 -30.29 2.65
C ARG A 309 -15.47 -30.44 1.65
N LYS A 310 -15.19 -30.24 0.36
CA LYS A 310 -16.21 -30.14 -0.70
C LYS A 310 -17.31 -29.12 -0.37
N SER A 311 -16.95 -28.08 0.38
CA SER A 311 -17.85 -27.04 0.86
C SER A 311 -17.10 -25.72 1.01
N THR A 312 -17.81 -24.63 0.74
CA THR A 312 -17.34 -23.25 0.94
C THR A 312 -18.11 -22.52 2.05
N VAL A 313 -18.90 -23.26 2.83
CA VAL A 313 -19.66 -22.73 3.97
C VAL A 313 -18.69 -22.24 5.06
N GLY A 314 -19.00 -21.09 5.66
CA GLY A 314 -18.15 -20.41 6.67
C GLY A 314 -17.20 -19.37 6.08
N TRP A 315 -17.24 -19.14 4.76
CA TRP A 315 -16.42 -18.13 4.10
C TRP A 315 -17.27 -17.11 3.33
N SER A 316 -16.97 -15.82 3.49
CA SER A 316 -17.68 -14.74 2.81
C SER A 316 -17.22 -14.64 1.35
N ILE A 317 -18.07 -15.09 0.43
CA ILE A 317 -17.84 -14.94 -1.02
C ILE A 317 -17.79 -13.46 -1.45
N GLY A 318 -18.46 -12.57 -0.71
CA GLY A 318 -18.44 -11.12 -0.98
C GLY A 318 -17.03 -10.53 -0.93
N ASN A 319 -16.18 -11.02 -0.02
CA ASN A 319 -14.79 -10.57 0.05
C ASN A 319 -14.00 -11.00 -1.20
N ILE A 320 -14.29 -12.17 -1.76
CA ILE A 320 -13.65 -12.65 -2.99
C ILE A 320 -14.11 -11.85 -4.21
N ILE A 321 -15.38 -11.47 -4.28
CA ILE A 321 -15.88 -10.61 -5.36
C ILE A 321 -15.21 -9.23 -5.30
N LEU A 322 -15.04 -8.67 -4.09
CA LEU A 322 -14.34 -7.40 -3.90
C LEU A 322 -12.85 -7.51 -4.23
N ASP A 323 -12.19 -8.61 -3.85
CA ASP A 323 -10.78 -8.86 -4.19
C ASP A 323 -10.61 -8.98 -5.72
N PHE A 324 -11.48 -9.76 -6.38
CA PHE A 324 -11.52 -9.88 -7.84
C PHE A 324 -11.71 -8.53 -8.52
N THR A 325 -12.67 -7.73 -8.05
CA THR A 325 -12.94 -6.40 -8.59
C THR A 325 -11.72 -5.50 -8.44
N GLY A 326 -11.06 -5.53 -7.28
CA GLY A 326 -9.83 -4.78 -7.05
C GLY A 326 -8.68 -5.23 -7.96
N GLY A 327 -8.45 -6.54 -8.07
CA GLY A 327 -7.41 -7.12 -8.93
C GLY A 327 -7.63 -6.83 -10.42
N PHE A 328 -8.87 -6.95 -10.88
CA PHE A 328 -9.26 -6.63 -12.27
C PHE A 328 -9.00 -5.16 -12.59
N LEU A 329 -9.53 -4.25 -11.75
CA LEU A 329 -9.40 -2.82 -11.96
C LEU A 329 -7.94 -2.34 -11.82
N SER A 330 -7.14 -2.97 -10.95
CA SER A 330 -5.71 -2.68 -10.83
C SER A 330 -4.95 -3.00 -12.12
N ILE A 331 -5.17 -4.20 -12.71
CA ILE A 331 -4.55 -4.54 -14.00
C ILE A 331 -5.10 -3.66 -15.11
N PHE A 332 -6.40 -3.37 -15.11
CA PHE A 332 -7.02 -2.48 -16.10
C PHE A 332 -6.39 -1.08 -16.06
N GLN A 333 -6.16 -0.51 -14.88
CA GLN A 333 -5.42 0.76 -14.74
C GLN A 333 -4.03 0.67 -15.37
N MET A 334 -3.28 -0.40 -15.11
CA MET A 334 -1.94 -0.59 -15.68
C MET A 334 -1.98 -0.64 -17.21
N VAL A 335 -2.95 -1.36 -17.80
CA VAL A 335 -3.13 -1.41 -19.26
C VAL A 335 -3.47 -0.04 -19.84
N VAL A 336 -4.39 0.70 -19.21
CA VAL A 336 -4.75 2.05 -19.65
C VAL A 336 -3.54 2.98 -19.62
N ASN A 337 -2.69 2.93 -18.59
CA ASN A 337 -1.47 3.74 -18.53
C ASN A 337 -0.45 3.33 -19.59
N ALA A 338 -0.17 2.04 -19.72
CA ALA A 338 0.79 1.53 -20.70
C ALA A 338 0.38 1.95 -22.12
N TYR A 339 -0.92 1.90 -22.42
CA TYR A 339 -1.45 2.39 -23.70
C TYR A 339 -1.36 3.91 -23.82
N ASN A 340 -1.85 4.68 -22.84
CA ASN A 340 -1.95 6.14 -22.93
C ASN A 340 -0.59 6.85 -23.01
N TYR A 341 0.46 6.22 -22.50
CA TYR A 341 1.82 6.75 -22.52
C TYR A 341 2.78 5.94 -23.41
N ASN A 342 2.27 4.94 -24.15
CA ASN A 342 3.06 4.00 -24.95
C ASN A 342 4.23 3.37 -24.18
N ASP A 343 4.02 3.08 -22.89
CA ASP A 343 5.02 2.59 -21.96
C ASP A 343 4.65 1.22 -21.41
N TRP A 344 4.82 0.21 -22.26
CA TRP A 344 4.65 -1.20 -21.90
C TRP A 344 5.79 -1.75 -21.06
N VAL A 345 6.93 -1.04 -20.98
CA VAL A 345 8.07 -1.47 -20.17
C VAL A 345 7.75 -1.25 -18.69
N SER A 346 7.18 -0.11 -18.32
CA SER A 346 6.77 0.16 -16.93
C SER A 346 5.60 -0.69 -16.47
N PHE A 347 4.84 -1.31 -17.39
CA PHE A 347 3.87 -2.36 -17.05
C PHE A 347 4.53 -3.51 -16.28
N PHE A 348 5.77 -3.87 -16.64
CA PHE A 348 6.58 -4.84 -15.90
C PHE A 348 7.54 -4.19 -14.89
N GLY A 349 7.74 -2.88 -14.96
CA GLY A 349 8.52 -2.08 -13.98
C GLY A 349 7.97 -2.17 -12.55
N ASP A 350 6.64 -2.32 -12.39
CA ASP A 350 6.00 -2.82 -11.17
C ASP A 350 5.41 -4.23 -11.38
N PHE A 351 6.31 -5.19 -11.56
CA PHE A 351 5.96 -6.60 -11.65
C PHE A 351 5.14 -7.09 -10.46
N THR A 352 5.30 -6.46 -9.29
CA THR A 352 4.58 -6.86 -8.08
C THR A 352 3.10 -6.50 -8.19
N LYS A 353 2.74 -5.29 -8.60
CA LYS A 353 1.35 -4.90 -8.81
C LYS A 353 0.66 -5.75 -9.87
N PHE A 354 1.34 -6.02 -10.99
CA PHE A 354 0.84 -6.94 -12.00
C PHE A 354 0.60 -8.35 -11.40
N GLY A 355 1.59 -8.89 -10.71
CA GLY A 355 1.50 -10.21 -10.07
C GLY A 355 0.43 -10.29 -8.98
N LEU A 356 0.23 -9.22 -8.20
CA LEU A 356 -0.82 -9.12 -7.20
C LEU A 356 -2.20 -9.19 -7.84
N GLY A 357 -2.44 -8.40 -8.89
CA GLY A 357 -3.69 -8.46 -9.65
C GLY A 357 -3.90 -9.83 -10.30
N LEU A 358 -2.86 -10.41 -10.90
CA LEU A 358 -2.95 -11.68 -11.61
C LEU A 358 -3.25 -12.85 -10.65
N PHE A 359 -2.54 -12.93 -9.53
CA PHE A 359 -2.78 -13.98 -8.54
C PHE A 359 -4.14 -13.82 -7.86
N SER A 360 -4.55 -12.58 -7.52
CA SER A 360 -5.92 -12.33 -7.04
C SER A 360 -6.94 -12.84 -8.06
N LEU A 361 -6.91 -12.38 -9.31
CA LEU A 361 -7.84 -12.81 -10.34
C LEU A 361 -7.89 -14.34 -10.51
N ALA A 362 -6.73 -14.99 -10.58
CA ALA A 362 -6.66 -16.44 -10.77
C ALA A 362 -7.27 -17.22 -9.59
N PHE A 363 -6.89 -16.86 -8.35
CA PHE A 363 -7.43 -17.52 -7.16
C PHE A 363 -8.90 -17.17 -6.94
N ASP A 364 -9.33 -15.94 -7.20
CA ASP A 364 -10.70 -15.51 -7.02
C ASP A 364 -11.64 -16.19 -8.01
N ILE A 365 -11.23 -16.33 -9.29
CA ILE A 365 -11.96 -17.17 -10.27
C ILE A 365 -12.07 -18.61 -9.76
N PHE A 366 -10.96 -19.17 -9.28
CA PHE A 366 -10.96 -20.53 -8.73
C PHE A 366 -11.93 -20.67 -7.55
N PHE A 367 -11.96 -19.70 -6.64
CA PHE A 367 -12.86 -19.68 -5.49
C PHE A 367 -14.33 -19.47 -5.87
N MET A 368 -14.61 -18.61 -6.85
CA MET A 368 -15.95 -18.45 -7.40
C MET A 368 -16.44 -19.73 -8.07
N LEU A 369 -15.58 -20.45 -8.80
CA LEU A 369 -15.91 -21.78 -9.36
C LEU A 369 -16.18 -22.80 -8.25
N GLN A 370 -15.36 -22.83 -7.19
CA GLN A 370 -15.61 -23.68 -6.03
C GLN A 370 -16.96 -23.38 -5.37
N HIS A 371 -17.31 -22.10 -5.20
CA HIS A 371 -18.52 -21.68 -4.50
C HIS A 371 -19.80 -21.86 -5.33
N TYR A 372 -19.81 -21.38 -6.58
CA TYR A 372 -21.02 -21.33 -7.40
C TYR A 372 -21.23 -22.56 -8.28
N VAL A 373 -20.16 -23.29 -8.62
CA VAL A 373 -20.23 -24.42 -9.55
C VAL A 373 -20.00 -25.74 -8.82
N PHE A 374 -18.81 -25.95 -8.22
CA PHE A 374 -18.41 -27.27 -7.73
C PHE A 374 -19.06 -27.68 -6.41
N TYR A 375 -19.27 -26.74 -5.49
CA TYR A 375 -19.79 -27.02 -4.14
C TYR A 375 -21.10 -26.28 -3.86
N ARG A 376 -21.93 -26.14 -4.90
CA ARG A 376 -23.25 -25.51 -4.82
C ARG A 376 -24.22 -26.29 -3.91
N GLU A 377 -23.97 -27.57 -3.67
CA GLU A 377 -24.90 -28.49 -3.01
C GLU A 377 -24.60 -28.69 -1.51
N ALA A 378 -25.38 -27.98 -0.68
CA ALA A 378 -26.07 -28.50 0.50
C ALA A 378 -26.92 -27.36 1.14
N LYS A 379 -27.89 -26.83 0.38
CA LYS A 379 -29.01 -26.07 0.94
C LYS A 379 -30.32 -26.71 0.48
N GLU A 380 -30.47 -28.01 0.74
CA GLU A 380 -31.77 -28.66 0.64
C GLU A 380 -32.53 -28.34 1.92
N PHE A 381 -33.37 -27.31 1.89
CA PHE A 381 -34.30 -27.02 2.98
C PHE A 381 -35.44 -28.05 2.91
N VAL A 382 -35.34 -29.13 3.68
CA VAL A 382 -36.47 -30.03 3.90
C VAL A 382 -37.44 -29.33 4.87
N ARG A 383 -38.62 -28.93 4.38
CA ARG A 383 -39.74 -28.56 5.25
C ARG A 383 -40.28 -29.83 5.90
N VAL A 384 -39.99 -30.04 7.17
CA VAL A 384 -40.70 -31.04 7.97
C VAL A 384 -41.97 -30.37 8.49
N ASN A 385 -43.13 -30.79 8.00
CA ASN A 385 -44.41 -30.44 8.63
C ASN A 385 -44.47 -31.16 9.98
N SER A 386 -44.87 -30.45 11.03
CA SER A 386 -44.97 -30.95 12.41
C SER A 386 -46.06 -32.02 12.62
N SER A 387 -46.61 -32.60 11.55
CA SER A 387 -47.61 -33.66 11.62
C SER A 387 -47.02 -35.07 11.57
N ASP A 388 -45.75 -35.22 11.21
CA ASP A 388 -45.10 -36.52 11.05
C ASP A 388 -44.17 -36.83 12.24
N GLU A 389 -44.66 -36.70 13.46
CA GLU A 389 -44.07 -37.38 14.61
C GLU A 389 -44.47 -38.86 14.59
N ARG A 390 -43.66 -39.66 13.89
CA ARG A 390 -43.31 -41.08 14.18
C ARG A 390 -43.00 -41.80 12.87
N SER A 391 -41.75 -41.74 12.43
CA SER A 391 -41.04 -42.91 11.91
C SER A 391 -39.58 -42.54 11.64
N ASP A 392 -38.69 -43.22 12.36
CA ASP A 392 -37.33 -43.58 11.95
C ASP A 392 -36.42 -42.48 11.40
N ALA A 393 -36.04 -41.55 12.27
CA ALA A 393 -34.78 -40.82 12.13
C ALA A 393 -33.62 -41.62 12.74
N SER A 394 -33.39 -42.84 12.25
CA SER A 394 -32.13 -43.54 12.47
C SER A 394 -31.73 -44.28 11.19
N SER A 395 -30.54 -43.93 10.69
CA SER A 395 -29.86 -44.47 9.50
C SER A 395 -30.24 -43.84 8.14
N SER A 396 -29.59 -42.72 7.84
CA SER A 396 -29.17 -42.43 6.46
C SER A 396 -27.72 -42.01 6.52
N SER A 397 -26.86 -42.73 5.79
CA SER A 397 -25.42 -42.54 5.68
C SER A 397 -25.08 -41.38 4.74
N ASP A 398 -25.77 -40.26 4.90
CA ASP A 398 -25.63 -39.10 4.03
C ASP A 398 -25.35 -37.90 4.93
N GLY A 399 -24.17 -37.30 4.77
CA GLY A 399 -23.62 -36.24 5.63
C GLY A 399 -24.35 -34.89 5.52
N ARG A 400 -25.67 -34.90 5.42
CA ARG A 400 -26.53 -33.72 5.36
C ARG A 400 -26.85 -33.23 6.77
N GLU A 401 -26.60 -31.95 7.01
CA GLU A 401 -26.95 -31.28 8.27
C GLU A 401 -28.37 -30.71 8.14
N TYR A 402 -29.28 -31.16 9.01
CA TYR A 402 -30.70 -30.77 8.98
C TYR A 402 -30.95 -29.60 9.94
N VAL A 403 -31.39 -28.45 9.42
CA VAL A 403 -31.85 -27.32 10.24
C VAL A 403 -33.37 -27.36 10.31
N VAL A 404 -33.92 -27.67 11.49
CA VAL A 404 -35.36 -27.66 11.74
C VAL A 404 -35.85 -26.21 11.87
N LEU A 405 -36.63 -25.74 10.90
CA LEU A 405 -37.38 -24.49 11.02
C LEU A 405 -38.73 -24.79 11.67
N VAL A 406 -38.83 -24.57 13.00
CA VAL A 406 -40.11 -24.65 13.71
C VAL A 406 -40.98 -23.48 13.26
N GLN A 407 -42.05 -23.77 12.51
CA GLN A 407 -42.87 -22.73 11.88
C GLN A 407 -43.92 -22.12 12.83
N ASN A 408 -44.15 -22.71 14.01
CA ASN A 408 -45.06 -22.17 15.02
C ASN A 408 -44.40 -22.18 16.40
N TRP A 409 -44.07 -21.00 16.92
CA TRP A 409 -43.77 -20.81 18.33
C TRP A 409 -45.10 -20.55 19.06
N ASN A 410 -45.77 -21.61 19.50
CA ASN A 410 -46.89 -21.49 20.43
C ASN A 410 -46.32 -21.26 21.83
N ALA A 411 -46.53 -20.05 22.37
CA ALA A 411 -45.96 -19.60 23.63
C ALA A 411 -46.63 -20.18 24.90
N ASP A 412 -47.61 -21.08 24.77
CA ASP A 412 -48.49 -21.46 25.89
C ASP A 412 -48.26 -22.86 26.50
N GLU A 413 -47.29 -23.64 26.02
CA GLU A 413 -46.98 -24.95 26.63
C GLU A 413 -45.59 -24.99 27.27
N LYS A 414 -45.46 -24.35 28.45
CA LYS A 414 -44.51 -24.76 29.49
C LYS A 414 -45.06 -24.38 30.88
N LYS A 415 -46.03 -25.15 31.36
CA LYS A 415 -46.18 -25.31 32.81
C LYS A 415 -45.04 -26.21 33.28
N TYR A 416 -44.15 -25.62 34.07
CA TYR A 416 -43.00 -26.27 34.69
C TYR A 416 -43.45 -27.45 35.55
N ASP A 417 -42.98 -28.65 35.22
CA ASP A 417 -42.98 -29.80 36.11
C ASP A 417 -41.70 -29.70 36.97
N LEU A 418 -41.86 -29.13 38.18
CA LEU A 418 -40.77 -28.84 39.13
C LEU A 418 -40.67 -29.87 40.26
N GLU A 419 -41.13 -31.11 40.05
CA GLU A 419 -41.01 -32.17 41.04
C GLU A 419 -40.44 -33.47 40.44
N ALA A 420 -39.18 -33.43 40.05
CA ALA A 420 -38.40 -34.65 39.83
C ALA A 420 -36.90 -34.40 40.08
N LYS A 421 -36.56 -33.98 41.31
CA LYS A 421 -35.28 -34.18 42.00
C LYS A 421 -35.31 -33.50 43.37
N ALA A 422 -35.83 -34.23 44.35
CA ALA A 422 -35.51 -34.09 45.77
C ALA A 422 -35.45 -35.51 46.36
#